data_AF-A0A367M1G8-F1
#
_entry.id   AF-A0A367M1G8-F1
#
_cell.length_a   1.000
_cell.length_b   1.000
_cell.length_c   1.000
_cell.angle_alpha   90.00
_cell.angle_beta   90.00
_cell.angle_gamma   90.00
#
_symmetry.space_group_name_H-M   'P 1'
#
loop_
_entity.id
_entity.type
_entity.pdbx_description
1 polymer ?
#
loop_
_entity_poly.entity_id
_entity_poly.type
_entity_poly.pdbx_seq_one_letter_code
_entity_poly.pdbx_strand_id
1 'polypeptide(L)'
;AEALGLMSYSLREQSILFTLTVEFWMTLSQAEQRNPARLQGMQETKAAAAMLTGSALDYLGLTAQFERQDLVLYSAELAKEMPELFIHLPSPVRAQLLERIAGFAKDHPYPEVRDNMRDLQPVLQAIQADVEKQLAPGRNAKAPAKALDLSPPPEGKPSGVKGL
;
A
#
# COMPACT_ATOMS: atom_id res chain seq x y z
N ALA A 1 19.56 -4.91 21.37
CA ALA A 1 18.80 -3.65 21.41
C ALA A 1 19.08 -2.72 20.23
N GLU A 2 20.26 -2.09 20.12
CA GLU A 2 20.51 -0.98 19.16
C GLU A 2 20.27 -1.34 17.69
N ALA A 3 20.72 -2.52 17.24
CA ALA A 3 20.51 -2.98 15.85
C ALA A 3 19.03 -3.10 15.45
N LEU A 4 18.18 -3.60 16.35
CA LEU A 4 16.74 -3.70 16.10
C LEU A 4 16.08 -2.31 16.10
N GLY A 5 16.55 -1.41 16.97
CA GLY A 5 16.12 -0.01 16.96
C GLY A 5 16.46 0.70 15.65
N LEU A 6 17.69 0.54 15.15
CA LEU A 6 18.12 1.07 13.86
C LEU A 6 17.32 0.49 12.70
N MET A 7 16.99 -0.81 12.76
CA MET A 7 16.17 -1.44 11.73
C MET A 7 14.73 -0.89 11.71
N SER A 8 14.09 -0.77 12.88
CA SER A 8 12.76 -0.13 12.98
C SER A 8 12.77 1.30 12.47
N TYR A 9 13.81 2.08 12.82
CA TYR A 9 13.97 3.45 12.33
C TYR A 9 14.11 3.49 10.81
N SER A 10 14.96 2.64 10.25
CA SER A 10 15.18 2.54 8.80
C SER A 10 13.90 2.16 8.06
N LEU A 11 13.10 1.25 8.62
CA LEU A 11 11.81 0.87 8.04
C LEU A 11 10.81 2.02 8.02
N ARG A 12 10.73 2.78 9.11
CA ARG A 12 9.85 3.96 9.19
C ARG A 12 10.25 5.01 8.17
N GLU A 13 11.53 5.34 8.07
CA GLU A 13 12.02 6.30 7.06
C GLU A 13 11.68 5.83 5.64
N GLN A 14 11.88 4.55 5.37
CA GLN A 14 11.59 3.98 4.05
C GLN A 14 10.09 3.95 3.76
N SER A 15 9.23 3.70 4.75
CA SER A 15 7.77 3.81 4.61
C SER A 15 7.37 5.22 4.18
N ILE A 16 7.90 6.23 4.85
CA ILE A 16 7.62 7.64 4.55
C ILE A 16 8.12 8.00 3.15
N LEU A 17 9.39 7.71 2.83
CA LEU A 17 9.97 8.02 1.52
C LEU A 17 9.22 7.32 0.38
N PHE A 18 8.82 6.07 0.61
CA PHE A 18 8.09 5.29 -0.36
C PHE A 18 6.70 5.88 -0.60
N THR A 19 5.98 6.22 0.48
CA THR A 19 4.66 6.87 0.41
C THR A 19 4.75 8.17 -0.38
N LEU A 20 5.69 9.05 -0.06
CA LEU A 20 5.91 10.31 -0.77
C LEU A 20 6.24 10.09 -2.26
N THR A 21 7.02 9.06 -2.56
CA THR A 21 7.38 8.71 -3.96
C THR A 21 6.15 8.30 -4.76
N VAL A 22 5.24 7.51 -4.17
CA VAL A 22 3.99 7.13 -4.81
C VAL A 22 3.02 8.30 -4.91
N GLU A 23 2.89 9.12 -3.88
CA GLU A 23 2.05 10.32 -3.93
C GLU A 23 2.50 11.26 -5.03
N PHE A 24 3.80 11.56 -5.11
CA PHE A 24 4.38 12.34 -6.19
C PHE A 24 4.08 11.72 -7.56
N TRP A 25 4.24 10.40 -7.71
CA TRP A 25 3.90 9.70 -8.94
C TRP A 25 2.45 9.92 -9.37
N MET A 26 1.52 9.87 -8.41
CA MET A 26 0.10 10.09 -8.66
C MET A 26 -0.22 11.52 -9.10
N THR A 27 0.65 12.50 -8.81
CA THR A 27 0.52 13.88 -9.32
C THR A 27 1.03 14.09 -10.74
N LEU A 28 1.80 13.14 -11.29
CA LEU A 28 2.35 13.25 -12.64
C LEU A 28 1.25 13.17 -13.71
N SER A 29 1.50 13.80 -14.86
CA SER A 29 0.63 13.65 -16.02
C SER A 29 0.59 12.19 -16.53
N GLN A 30 -0.48 11.77 -17.21
CA GLN A 30 -0.56 10.39 -17.73
C GLN A 30 0.58 10.05 -18.71
N ALA A 31 1.06 11.03 -19.49
CA ALA A 31 2.19 10.81 -20.39
C ALA A 31 3.48 10.50 -19.61
N GLU A 32 3.69 11.20 -18.51
CA GLU A 32 4.83 10.98 -17.61
C GLU A 32 4.71 9.69 -16.81
N GLN A 33 3.51 9.32 -16.34
CA GLN A 33 3.26 8.03 -15.69
C GLN A 33 3.50 6.85 -16.64
N ARG A 34 3.40 7.05 -17.94
CA ARG A 34 3.69 6.02 -18.95
C ARG A 34 5.13 6.04 -19.44
N ASN A 35 5.95 6.97 -18.96
CA ASN A 35 7.35 7.03 -19.34
C ASN A 35 8.07 5.74 -18.88
N PRO A 36 8.69 4.97 -19.80
CA PRO A 36 9.29 3.68 -19.45
C PRO A 36 10.37 3.76 -18.37
N ALA A 37 11.24 4.78 -18.42
CA ALA A 37 12.33 4.94 -17.45
C ALA A 37 11.77 5.26 -16.05
N ARG A 38 10.72 6.09 -15.98
CA ARG A 38 10.06 6.40 -14.70
C ARG A 38 9.33 5.19 -14.13
N LEU A 39 8.67 4.40 -14.99
CA LEU A 39 8.03 3.15 -14.59
C LEU A 39 9.04 2.13 -14.06
N GLN A 40 10.18 2.00 -14.74
CA GLN A 40 11.28 1.16 -14.29
C GLN A 40 11.79 1.60 -12.91
N GLY A 41 12.08 2.89 -12.72
CA GLY A 41 12.52 3.41 -11.43
C GLY A 41 11.52 3.12 -10.30
N MET A 42 10.22 3.30 -10.56
CA MET A 42 9.15 2.95 -9.60
C MET A 42 9.12 1.46 -9.26
N GLN A 43 9.33 0.59 -10.25
CA GLN A 43 9.41 -0.86 -10.02
C GLN A 43 10.63 -1.24 -9.20
N GLU A 44 11.78 -0.63 -9.45
CA GLU A 44 13.02 -0.82 -8.68
C GLU A 44 12.84 -0.36 -7.23
N THR A 45 12.22 0.80 -6.99
CA THR A 45 11.89 1.27 -5.63
C THR A 45 10.98 0.28 -4.90
N LYS A 46 9.94 -0.25 -5.59
CA LYS A 46 9.05 -1.28 -5.01
C LYS A 46 9.79 -2.58 -4.69
N ALA A 47 10.73 -2.99 -5.54
CA ALA A 47 11.54 -4.17 -5.30
C ALA A 47 12.47 -3.99 -4.09
N ALA A 48 13.10 -2.81 -3.96
CA ALA A 48 13.93 -2.49 -2.80
C ALA A 48 13.12 -2.47 -1.49
N ALA A 49 11.94 -1.84 -1.51
CA ALA A 49 11.02 -1.84 -0.37
C ALA A 49 10.56 -3.26 0.00
N ALA A 50 10.29 -4.11 -0.99
CA ALA A 50 9.97 -5.52 -0.80
C ALA A 50 11.11 -6.29 -0.12
N MET A 51 12.36 -6.10 -0.58
CA MET A 51 13.53 -6.72 0.02
C MET A 51 13.69 -6.29 1.49
N LEU A 52 13.62 -4.99 1.76
CA LEU A 52 13.75 -4.45 3.10
C LEU A 52 12.67 -4.99 4.05
N THR A 53 11.42 -4.99 3.60
CA THR A 53 10.27 -5.49 4.38
C THR A 53 10.40 -6.99 4.65
N GLY A 54 10.87 -7.75 3.66
CA GLY A 54 11.17 -9.17 3.83
C GLY A 54 12.28 -9.42 4.85
N SER A 55 13.38 -8.68 4.74
CA SER A 55 14.51 -8.79 5.67
C SER A 55 14.14 -8.38 7.08
N ALA A 56 13.25 -7.39 7.24
CA ALA A 56 12.76 -6.95 8.54
C ALA A 56 12.09 -8.08 9.33
N LEU A 57 11.31 -8.93 8.67
CA LEU A 57 10.70 -10.09 9.30
C LEU A 57 11.72 -11.18 9.67
N ASP A 58 12.86 -11.28 8.99
CA ASP A 58 13.90 -12.27 9.31
C ASP A 58 14.46 -12.08 10.72
N TYR A 59 14.54 -10.82 11.19
CA TYR A 59 15.03 -10.50 12.53
C TYR A 59 14.17 -11.09 13.64
N LEU A 60 12.87 -11.30 13.41
CA LEU A 60 12.01 -12.00 14.37
C LEU A 60 12.46 -13.45 14.59
N GLY A 61 13.08 -14.09 13.60
CA GLY A 61 13.63 -15.44 13.72
C GLY A 61 14.96 -15.53 14.47
N LEU A 62 15.60 -14.41 14.80
CA LEU A 62 16.95 -14.36 15.38
C LEU A 62 16.93 -14.44 16.91
N THR A 63 16.21 -15.42 17.45
CA THR A 63 15.97 -15.58 18.90
C THR A 63 17.21 -15.99 19.69
N ALA A 64 18.29 -16.42 19.01
CA ALA A 64 19.58 -16.70 19.65
C ALA A 64 20.46 -15.44 19.74
N GLN A 65 20.18 -14.41 18.94
CA GLN A 65 21.00 -13.21 18.81
C GLN A 65 20.40 -12.02 19.57
N PHE A 66 19.09 -12.03 19.83
CA PHE A 66 18.39 -10.96 20.51
C PHE A 66 17.64 -11.45 21.73
N GLU A 67 17.57 -10.58 22.74
CA GLU A 67 16.76 -10.83 23.92
C GLU A 67 15.27 -10.82 23.57
N ARG A 68 14.49 -11.60 24.32
CA ARG A 68 13.03 -11.67 24.15
C ARG A 68 12.39 -10.28 24.13
N GLN A 69 12.72 -9.44 25.11
CA GLN A 69 12.11 -8.11 25.25
C GLN A 69 12.36 -7.22 24.02
N ASP A 70 13.55 -7.30 23.44
CA ASP A 70 13.90 -6.55 22.24
C ASP A 70 13.08 -7.04 21.04
N LEU A 71 12.93 -8.36 20.87
CA LEU A 71 12.14 -8.95 19.79
C LEU A 71 10.64 -8.66 19.94
N VAL A 72 10.13 -8.62 21.17
CA VAL A 72 8.74 -8.22 21.47
C VAL A 72 8.52 -6.77 21.06
N LEU A 73 9.37 -5.85 21.51
CA LEU A 73 9.26 -4.44 21.12
C LEU A 73 9.38 -4.25 19.61
N TYR A 74 10.37 -4.92 18.99
CA TYR A 74 10.58 -4.87 17.55
C TYR A 74 9.35 -5.38 16.77
N SER A 75 8.74 -6.48 17.21
CA SER A 75 7.51 -7.01 16.57
C SER A 75 6.32 -6.04 16.67
N ALA A 76 6.21 -5.30 17.77
CA ALA A 76 5.17 -4.30 17.95
C ALA A 76 5.40 -3.06 17.05
N GLU A 77 6.64 -2.61 16.91
CA GLU A 77 6.98 -1.54 15.96
C GLU A 77 6.75 -1.99 14.51
N LEU A 78 7.17 -3.21 14.15
CA LEU A 78 6.89 -3.77 12.82
C LEU A 78 5.39 -3.77 12.50
N ALA A 79 4.55 -4.18 13.46
CA ALA A 79 3.11 -4.21 13.25
C ALA A 79 2.49 -2.83 12.96
N LYS A 80 3.11 -1.73 13.43
CA LYS A 80 2.66 -0.37 13.14
C LYS A 80 3.03 0.07 11.73
N GLU A 81 4.25 -0.23 11.28
CA GLU A 81 4.78 0.24 9.99
C GLU A 81 4.34 -0.65 8.82
N MET A 82 4.11 -1.94 9.07
CA MET A 82 3.84 -2.93 8.00
C MET A 82 2.64 -2.56 7.12
N PRO A 83 1.49 -2.08 7.62
CA PRO A 83 0.33 -1.75 6.78
C PRO A 83 0.63 -0.73 5.69
N GLU A 84 1.38 0.34 6.03
CA GLU A 84 1.75 1.41 5.12
C GLU A 84 2.72 0.91 4.03
N LEU A 85 3.70 0.09 4.40
CA LEU A 85 4.60 -0.53 3.42
C LEU A 85 3.84 -1.51 2.52
N PHE A 86 3.01 -2.35 3.13
CA PHE A 86 2.39 -3.51 2.50
C PHE A 86 1.51 -3.15 1.31
N ILE A 87 0.69 -2.10 1.40
CA ILE A 87 -0.22 -1.69 0.31
C ILE A 87 0.51 -1.48 -1.02
N HIS A 88 1.77 -1.05 -0.95
CA HIS A 88 2.56 -0.69 -2.11
C HIS A 88 3.38 -1.83 -2.73
N LEU A 89 3.55 -2.93 -2.01
CA LEU A 89 4.40 -4.03 -2.45
C LEU A 89 3.80 -4.79 -3.65
N PRO A 90 4.63 -5.44 -4.48
CA PRO A 90 4.12 -6.31 -5.54
C PRO A 90 3.22 -7.44 -4.98
N SER A 91 2.20 -7.84 -5.73
CA SER A 91 1.27 -8.91 -5.31
C SER A 91 1.94 -10.21 -4.84
N PRO A 92 2.95 -10.78 -5.54
CA PRO A 92 3.59 -12.00 -5.06
C PRO A 92 4.33 -11.80 -3.73
N VAL A 93 4.87 -10.60 -3.49
CA VAL A 93 5.54 -10.25 -2.23
C VAL A 93 4.53 -10.15 -1.10
N ARG A 94 3.39 -9.49 -1.32
CA ARG A 94 2.31 -9.42 -0.33
C ARG A 94 1.83 -10.79 0.11
N ALA A 95 1.64 -11.72 -0.83
CA ALA A 95 1.23 -13.09 -0.52
C ALA A 95 2.29 -13.82 0.34
N GLN A 96 3.56 -13.72 -0.03
CA GLN A 96 4.66 -14.31 0.75
C GLN A 96 4.76 -13.72 2.16
N LEU A 97 4.61 -12.40 2.32
CA LEU A 97 4.63 -11.77 3.64
C LEU A 97 3.46 -12.23 4.51
N LEU A 98 2.25 -12.35 3.96
CA LEU A 98 1.10 -12.88 4.69
C LEU A 98 1.33 -14.30 5.20
N GLU A 99 1.93 -15.17 4.38
CA GLU A 99 2.29 -16.53 4.79
C GLU A 99 3.31 -16.53 5.93
N ARG A 100 4.36 -15.70 5.83
CA ARG A 100 5.40 -15.58 6.85
C ARG A 100 4.86 -15.05 8.18
N ILE A 101 3.99 -14.03 8.13
CA ILE A 101 3.33 -13.46 9.31
C ILE A 101 2.42 -14.51 9.97
N ALA A 102 1.69 -15.30 9.17
CA ALA A 102 0.91 -16.42 9.70
C ALA A 102 1.81 -17.46 10.40
N GLY A 103 2.97 -17.77 9.82
CA GLY A 103 3.97 -18.65 10.42
C GLY A 103 4.45 -18.13 11.78
N PHE A 104 4.81 -16.85 11.86
CA PHE A 104 5.21 -16.25 13.13
C PHE A 104 4.06 -16.19 14.15
N ALA A 105 2.84 -15.86 13.74
CA ALA A 105 1.66 -15.82 14.61
C ALA A 105 1.33 -17.19 15.24
N LYS A 106 1.73 -18.27 14.57
CA LYS A 106 1.49 -19.64 15.01
C LYS A 106 2.65 -20.20 15.83
N ASP A 107 3.87 -20.12 15.29
CA ASP A 107 4.98 -20.97 15.72
C ASP A 107 6.16 -20.19 16.35
N HIS A 108 6.13 -18.86 16.39
CA HIS A 108 7.22 -18.09 17.02
C HIS A 108 7.36 -18.46 18.50
N PRO A 109 8.58 -18.65 19.06
CA PRO A 109 8.76 -19.16 20.42
C PRO A 109 8.17 -18.24 21.51
N TYR A 110 8.19 -16.93 21.29
CA TYR A 110 7.69 -15.95 22.26
C TYR A 110 6.20 -15.62 22.03
N PRO A 111 5.33 -15.80 23.06
CA PRO A 111 3.90 -15.55 22.96
C PRO A 111 3.55 -14.13 22.50
N GLU A 112 4.23 -13.11 23.02
CA GLU A 112 3.89 -11.72 22.71
C GLU A 112 4.18 -11.38 21.25
N VAL A 113 5.22 -11.96 20.65
CA VAL A 113 5.47 -11.83 19.21
C VAL A 113 4.38 -12.53 18.41
N ARG A 114 3.93 -13.72 18.85
CA ARG A 114 2.81 -14.42 18.20
C ARG A 114 1.54 -13.58 18.22
N ASP A 115 1.25 -12.94 19.36
CA ASP A 115 0.06 -12.11 19.53
C ASP A 115 0.15 -10.86 18.64
N ASN A 116 1.28 -10.15 18.63
CA ASN A 116 1.49 -9.01 17.72
C ASN A 116 1.31 -9.40 16.23
N MET A 117 1.80 -10.57 15.81
CA MET A 117 1.64 -11.05 14.44
C MET A 117 0.20 -11.50 14.15
N ARG A 118 -0.50 -12.08 15.13
CA ARG A 118 -1.90 -12.48 15.02
C ARG A 118 -2.81 -11.27 14.87
N ASP A 119 -2.52 -10.17 15.57
CA ASP A 119 -3.26 -8.92 15.47
C ASP A 119 -2.99 -8.20 14.14
N LEU A 120 -1.74 -8.26 13.66
CA LEU A 120 -1.35 -7.67 12.38
C LEU A 120 -1.97 -8.39 11.17
N GLN A 121 -2.04 -9.72 11.20
CA GLN A 121 -2.49 -10.55 10.08
C GLN A 121 -3.82 -10.11 9.46
N PRO A 122 -4.93 -9.92 10.20
CA PRO A 122 -6.21 -9.53 9.62
C PRO A 122 -6.19 -8.14 8.98
N VAL A 123 -5.36 -7.22 9.49
CA VAL A 123 -5.19 -5.88 8.90
C VAL A 123 -4.60 -5.99 7.50
N LEU A 124 -3.52 -6.77 7.35
CA LEU A 124 -2.87 -6.96 6.04
C LEU A 124 -3.74 -7.75 5.06
N GLN A 125 -4.53 -8.72 5.54
CA GLN A 125 -5.50 -9.44 4.72
C GLN A 125 -6.60 -8.51 4.20
N ALA A 126 -7.10 -7.58 5.02
CA ALA A 126 -8.08 -6.60 4.60
C ALA A 126 -7.51 -5.66 3.51
N ILE A 127 -6.25 -5.22 3.67
CA ILE A 127 -5.55 -4.42 2.66
C ILE A 127 -5.38 -5.20 1.35
N GLN A 128 -4.94 -6.46 1.42
CA GLN A 128 -4.79 -7.31 0.23
C GLN A 128 -6.12 -7.43 -0.53
N ALA A 129 -7.21 -7.71 0.17
CA ALA A 129 -8.54 -7.84 -0.43
C ALA A 129 -9.00 -6.53 -1.09
N ASP A 130 -8.75 -5.38 -0.46
CA ASP A 130 -9.11 -4.09 -1.06
C ASP A 130 -8.27 -3.78 -2.31
N VAL A 131 -6.96 -4.01 -2.26
CA VAL A 131 -6.07 -3.83 -3.42
C VAL A 131 -6.50 -4.72 -4.59
N GLU A 132 -6.80 -5.99 -4.36
CA GLU A 132 -7.31 -6.90 -5.39
C GLU A 132 -8.63 -6.38 -6.00
N LYS A 133 -9.54 -5.89 -5.16
CA LYS A 133 -10.81 -5.30 -5.60
C LYS A 133 -10.60 -4.01 -6.41
N GLN A 134 -9.55 -3.24 -6.15
CA GLN A 134 -9.21 -2.05 -6.93
C GLN A 134 -8.56 -2.39 -8.28
N LEU A 135 -7.77 -3.46 -8.34
CA LEU A 135 -7.08 -3.93 -9.54
C LEU A 135 -7.94 -4.80 -10.47
N ALA A 136 -9.10 -5.28 -9.98
CA ALA A 136 -10.00 -6.10 -10.78
C ALA A 136 -10.47 -5.37 -12.06
N PRO A 137 -10.43 -6.06 -13.22
CA PRO A 137 -10.83 -5.48 -14.50
C PRO A 137 -12.30 -5.04 -14.47
N GLY A 138 -12.55 -3.77 -14.80
CA GLY A 138 -13.90 -3.18 -14.85
C GLY A 138 -14.05 -1.85 -14.13
N ARG A 139 -13.14 -1.49 -13.20
CA ARG A 139 -13.20 -0.22 -12.45
C ARG A 139 -12.56 0.97 -13.16
N ASN A 140 -11.57 0.73 -14.02
CA ASN A 140 -10.88 1.77 -14.82
C ASN A 140 -11.51 2.03 -16.20
N ALA A 141 -12.61 1.33 -16.54
CA ALA A 141 -13.43 1.73 -17.66
C ALA A 141 -14.23 2.97 -17.24
N LYS A 142 -13.66 4.17 -17.49
CA LYS A 142 -14.46 5.40 -17.55
C LYS A 142 -15.69 5.08 -18.39
N ALA A 143 -16.87 5.17 -17.78
CA ALA A 143 -18.11 5.13 -18.55
C ALA A 143 -17.95 6.12 -19.73
N PRO A 144 -18.27 5.73 -20.98
CA PRO A 144 -18.18 6.65 -22.10
C PRO A 144 -18.97 7.89 -21.71
N ALA A 145 -18.31 9.05 -21.73
CA ALA A 145 -18.94 10.31 -21.37
C ALA A 145 -20.23 10.41 -22.19
N LYS A 146 -21.37 10.49 -21.51
CA LYS A 146 -22.65 10.72 -22.16
C LYS A 146 -22.47 12.00 -22.98
N ALA A 147 -22.53 11.89 -24.31
CA ALA A 147 -22.28 13.01 -25.19
C ALA A 147 -23.16 14.18 -24.74
N LEU A 148 -22.54 15.31 -24.43
CA LEU A 148 -23.25 16.51 -24.04
C LEU A 148 -24.11 16.92 -25.24
N ASP A 149 -25.42 16.90 -25.07
CA ASP A 149 -26.35 17.32 -26.12
C ASP A 149 -26.24 18.84 -26.28
N LEU A 150 -25.67 19.27 -27.41
CA LEU A 150 -25.49 20.67 -27.78
C LEU A 150 -26.64 21.19 -28.65
N SER A 151 -27.78 20.50 -28.67
CA SER A 151 -28.94 20.96 -29.42
C SER A 151 -29.40 22.33 -28.88
N PRO A 152 -29.60 23.33 -29.76
CA PRO A 152 -30.09 24.63 -29.34
C PRO A 152 -31.52 24.49 -28.77
N PRO A 153 -31.88 25.32 -27.76
CA PRO A 153 -33.23 25.30 -27.21
C PRO A 153 -34.25 25.65 -28.29
N PRO A 154 -35.44 25.03 -28.28
CA PRO A 154 -36.45 25.26 -29.30
C PRO A 154 -36.88 26.73 -29.30
N GLU A 155 -36.87 27.35 -30.48
CA GLU A 155 -37.29 28.72 -30.71
C GLU A 155 -38.74 28.90 -30.24
N GLY A 156 -38.89 29.55 -29.08
CA GLY A 156 -40.18 30.00 -28.58
C GLY A 156 -40.75 31.05 -29.52
N LYS A 157 -41.88 30.73 -30.16
CA LYS A 157 -42.68 31.68 -30.93
C LYS A 157 -42.97 32.94 -30.08
N PRO A 158 -42.92 34.15 -30.66
CA PRO A 158 -43.15 35.38 -29.92
C PRO A 158 -44.59 35.40 -29.38
N SER A 159 -44.73 35.28 -28.06
CA SER A 159 -45.99 35.54 -27.37
C SER A 159 -46.24 37.04 -27.38
N GLY A 160 -47.43 37.42 -27.86
CA GLY A 160 -47.79 38.79 -28.18
C GLY A 160 -47.70 39.76 -27.02
N VAL A 161 -47.19 40.95 -27.31
CA VAL A 161 -47.33 42.13 -26.46
C VAL A 161 -48.77 42.65 -26.63
N LYS A 162 -49.54 42.64 -25.54
CA LYS A 162 -50.77 43.43 -25.40
C LYS A 162 -50.69 44.25 -24.10
N GLY A 163 -50.71 45.57 -24.28
CA GLY A 163 -50.73 46.62 -23.25
C GLY A 163 -50.10 47.86 -23.89
N LEU A 164 -50.74 49.02 -24.04
CA LEU A 164 -51.91 49.63 -23.40
C LEU A 164 -52.78 50.32 -24.47
#